data_AF-A0A0G0CVW2-F1
#
_entry.id   AF-A0A0G0CVW2-F1
#
_cell.length_a   1.000
_cell.length_b   1.000
_cell.length_c   1.000
_cell.angle_alpha   90.00
_cell.angle_beta   90.00
_cell.angle_gamma   90.00
#
_symmetry.space_group_name_H-M   'P 1'
#
loop_
_entity.id
_entity.type
_entity.pdbx_description
1 polymer ?
#
loop_
_entity_poly.entity_id
_entity_poly.type
_entity_poly.pdbx_seq_one_letter_code
_entity_poly.pdbx_strand_id
1 'polypeptide(L)'
;MAKKKNKKQGKNWKKFWKLGVDEFNTQFFDINKDSNLTVIEGYHIYNLHGLAHKYGTPLQVVFPAIIEDRLKDLIGYFQAYVKIYGYKGKFFYHYPMKVNQNKEFILPLLSEGANLEVTSSNELWLVKKLWEGEKFNSKIRVFCNGPKTDQYLDLIEELRTKGMNIVPIMEEQEEIERLFKYKGDIGV
;
A
#
# COMPACT_ATOMS: atom_id res chain seq x y z
N MET A 1 -30.20 -54.11 -3.46
CA MET A 1 -29.23 -53.34 -4.29
C MET A 1 -29.09 -51.93 -3.73
N ALA A 2 -27.97 -51.62 -3.09
CA ALA A 2 -27.72 -50.28 -2.55
C ALA A 2 -27.37 -49.32 -3.69
N LYS A 3 -28.16 -48.25 -3.87
CA LYS A 3 -27.85 -47.16 -4.81
C LYS A 3 -26.53 -46.50 -4.37
N LYS A 4 -25.43 -46.76 -5.10
CA LYS A 4 -24.21 -45.94 -5.02
C LYS A 4 -24.62 -44.50 -5.33
N LYS A 5 -24.67 -43.64 -4.31
CA LYS A 5 -24.69 -42.19 -4.51
C LYS A 5 -23.43 -41.85 -5.28
N ASN A 6 -23.56 -41.53 -6.57
CA ASN A 6 -22.51 -40.85 -7.31
C ASN A 6 -22.19 -39.56 -6.56
N LYS A 7 -21.10 -39.54 -5.78
CA LYS A 7 -20.48 -38.28 -5.35
C LYS A 7 -20.11 -37.57 -6.65
N LYS A 8 -20.93 -36.60 -7.08
CA LYS A 8 -20.49 -35.62 -8.07
C LYS A 8 -19.14 -35.13 -7.54
N GLN A 9 -18.06 -35.35 -8.29
CA GLN A 9 -16.80 -34.68 -8.02
C GLN A 9 -17.10 -33.18 -8.08
N GLY A 10 -17.38 -32.59 -6.92
CA GLY A 10 -17.59 -31.15 -6.81
C GLY A 10 -16.33 -30.50 -7.37
N LYS A 11 -16.51 -29.47 -8.21
CA LYS A 11 -15.38 -28.65 -8.64
C LYS A 11 -14.59 -28.25 -7.40
N ASN A 12 -13.31 -28.60 -7.35
CA ASN A 12 -12.45 -28.19 -6.26
C ASN A 12 -12.16 -26.70 -6.45
N TRP A 13 -13.05 -25.86 -5.94
CA TRP A 13 -12.98 -24.41 -6.08
C TRP A 13 -11.69 -23.84 -5.47
N LYS A 14 -11.18 -24.44 -4.39
CA LYS A 14 -9.89 -24.07 -3.79
C LYS A 14 -8.76 -24.24 -4.80
N LYS A 15 -8.70 -25.40 -5.49
CA LYS A 15 -7.71 -25.64 -6.55
C LYS A 15 -7.92 -24.76 -7.79
N PHE A 16 -9.17 -24.56 -8.21
CA PHE A 16 -9.49 -23.76 -9.40
C PHE A 16 -9.08 -22.30 -9.23
N TRP A 17 -9.43 -21.69 -8.09
CA TRP A 17 -9.09 -20.30 -7.77
C TRP A 17 -7.72 -20.15 -7.09
N LYS A 18 -6.99 -21.26 -6.93
CA LYS A 18 -5.67 -21.32 -6.29
C LYS A 18 -5.68 -20.69 -4.89
N LEU A 19 -6.75 -20.85 -4.11
CA LEU A 19 -6.86 -20.26 -2.77
C LEU A 19 -5.92 -20.96 -1.79
N GLY A 20 -5.29 -20.20 -0.89
CA GLY A 20 -4.33 -20.72 0.08
C GLY A 20 -2.92 -20.92 -0.50
N VAL A 21 -2.56 -20.27 -1.61
CA VAL A 21 -1.28 -20.47 -2.29
C VAL A 21 -0.48 -19.16 -2.33
N ASP A 22 0.65 -19.13 -1.62
CA ASP A 22 1.52 -17.95 -1.49
C ASP A 22 1.98 -17.38 -2.83
N GLU A 23 2.31 -18.26 -3.79
CA GLU A 23 2.80 -17.87 -5.13
C GLU A 23 1.77 -17.04 -5.92
N PHE A 24 0.50 -17.16 -5.59
CA PHE A 24 -0.60 -16.40 -6.20
C PHE A 24 -1.11 -15.27 -5.30
N ASN A 25 -0.46 -15.02 -4.15
CA ASN A 25 -0.91 -14.08 -3.13
C ASN A 25 -2.33 -14.35 -2.61
N THR A 26 -2.73 -15.62 -2.56
CA THR A 26 -4.07 -16.06 -2.13
C THR A 26 -4.06 -16.79 -0.80
N GLN A 27 -2.94 -16.80 -0.07
CA GLN A 27 -2.76 -17.49 1.20
C GLN A 27 -3.75 -17.07 2.28
N PHE A 28 -4.25 -15.84 2.19
CA PHE A 28 -5.25 -15.30 3.10
C PHE A 28 -6.66 -15.80 2.81
N PHE A 29 -6.90 -16.44 1.67
CA PHE A 29 -8.22 -16.89 1.25
C PHE A 29 -8.38 -18.40 1.44
N ASP A 30 -9.53 -18.81 1.96
CA ASP A 30 -9.90 -20.22 2.07
C ASP A 30 -11.40 -20.43 1.87
N ILE A 31 -11.82 -21.70 1.80
CA ILE A 31 -13.21 -22.12 1.75
C ILE A 31 -13.54 -22.90 3.03
N ASN A 32 -14.56 -22.45 3.75
CA ASN A 32 -15.00 -23.13 4.96
C ASN A 32 -15.81 -24.41 4.66
N LYS A 33 -16.21 -25.13 5.71
CA LYS A 33 -16.99 -26.39 5.59
C LYS A 33 -18.33 -26.22 4.85
N ASP A 34 -18.90 -25.02 4.89
CA ASP A 34 -20.16 -24.68 4.22
C ASP A 34 -19.96 -24.21 2.78
N SER A 35 -18.75 -24.35 2.22
CA SER A 35 -18.37 -23.90 0.88
C SER A 35 -18.42 -22.39 0.65
N ASN A 36 -18.33 -21.60 1.73
CA ASN A 36 -18.25 -20.14 1.65
C ASN A 36 -16.80 -19.66 1.59
N LEU A 37 -16.57 -18.60 0.80
CA LEU A 37 -15.28 -17.92 0.74
C LEU A 37 -15.01 -17.20 2.07
N THR A 38 -13.82 -17.43 2.61
CA THR A 38 -13.33 -16.84 3.85
C THR A 38 -12.00 -16.13 3.63
N VAL A 39 -11.75 -15.09 4.43
CA VAL A 39 -10.47 -14.38 4.48
C VAL A 39 -9.91 -14.46 5.90
N ILE A 40 -8.62 -14.71 6.02
CA ILE A 40 -7.87 -14.78 7.27
C ILE A 40 -7.00 -13.52 7.35
N GLU A 41 -7.16 -12.75 8.42
CA GLU A 41 -6.37 -11.55 8.72
C GLU A 41 -5.94 -11.62 10.19
N GLY A 42 -4.64 -11.83 10.44
CA GLY A 42 -4.14 -12.14 11.77
C GLY A 42 -4.85 -13.37 12.38
N TYR A 43 -5.53 -13.18 13.51
CA TYR A 43 -6.30 -14.22 14.20
C TYR A 43 -7.79 -14.24 13.83
N HIS A 44 -8.23 -13.37 12.91
CA HIS A 44 -9.63 -13.23 12.52
C HIS A 44 -9.91 -13.97 11.22
N ILE A 45 -11.08 -14.62 11.16
CA ILE A 45 -11.59 -15.30 9.96
C ILE A 45 -12.93 -14.68 9.59
N TYR A 46 -12.99 -14.09 8.40
CA TYR A 46 -14.15 -13.39 7.88
C TYR A 46 -14.86 -14.25 6.84
N ASN A 47 -16.16 -14.49 7.02
CA ASN A 47 -17.00 -15.12 6.00
C ASN A 47 -17.56 -14.06 5.04
N LEU A 48 -17.02 -13.99 3.82
CA LEU A 48 -17.40 -12.95 2.85
C LEU A 48 -18.85 -13.10 2.38
N HIS A 49 -19.36 -14.33 2.28
CA HIS A 49 -20.77 -14.57 1.95
C HIS A 49 -21.68 -13.99 3.04
N GLY A 50 -21.32 -14.20 4.32
CA GLY A 50 -22.06 -13.63 5.45
C GLY A 50 -22.03 -12.10 5.46
N LEU A 51 -20.88 -11.50 5.15
CA LEU A 51 -20.75 -10.03 5.02
C LEU A 51 -21.63 -9.49 3.89
N ALA A 52 -21.59 -10.12 2.71
CA ALA A 52 -22.40 -9.72 1.56
C ALA A 52 -23.91 -9.80 1.85
N HIS A 53 -24.36 -10.84 2.55
CA HIS A 53 -25.77 -10.95 2.98
C HIS A 53 -26.17 -9.87 4.00
N LYS A 54 -25.26 -9.52 4.92
CA LYS A 54 -25.54 -8.55 5.98
C LYS A 54 -25.56 -7.11 5.46
N TYR A 55 -24.60 -6.75 4.62
CA TYR A 55 -24.37 -5.36 4.17
C TYR A 55 -24.89 -5.09 2.75
N GLY A 56 -25.35 -6.12 2.03
CA GLY A 56 -25.80 -6.01 0.65
C GLY A 56 -24.64 -5.98 -0.35
N THR A 57 -24.99 -5.95 -1.64
CA THR A 57 -24.03 -5.90 -2.75
C THR A 57 -24.38 -4.74 -3.71
N PRO A 58 -23.38 -4.10 -4.36
CA PRO A 58 -21.95 -4.41 -4.36
C PRO A 58 -21.26 -4.10 -3.02
N LEU A 59 -20.36 -4.99 -2.58
CA LEU A 59 -19.61 -4.85 -1.33
C LEU A 59 -18.12 -4.84 -1.63
N GLN A 60 -17.42 -3.83 -1.09
CA GLN A 60 -15.96 -3.77 -1.06
C GLN A 60 -15.50 -3.97 0.38
N VAL A 61 -14.55 -4.89 0.57
CA VAL A 61 -13.93 -5.16 1.87
C VAL A 61 -12.43 -4.95 1.72
N VAL A 62 -11.83 -4.20 2.64
CA VAL A 62 -10.39 -3.95 2.70
C VAL A 62 -9.86 -4.62 3.96
N PHE A 63 -8.68 -5.23 3.86
CA PHE A 63 -8.00 -5.93 4.96
C PHE A 63 -6.65 -5.23 5.22
N PRO A 64 -6.63 -4.18 6.07
CA PRO A 64 -5.44 -3.40 6.39
C PRO A 64 -4.24 -4.23 6.89
N ALA A 65 -4.45 -5.22 7.76
CA ALA A 65 -3.33 -5.97 8.33
C ALA A 65 -2.67 -6.89 7.29
N ILE A 66 -3.40 -7.31 6.25
CA ILE A 66 -2.76 -7.97 5.09
C ILE A 66 -1.79 -6.99 4.42
N ILE A 67 -2.15 -5.71 4.26
CA ILE A 67 -1.27 -4.70 3.65
C ILE A 67 -0.02 -4.50 4.52
N GLU A 68 -0.19 -4.44 5.85
CA GLU A 68 0.91 -4.33 6.81
C GLU A 68 1.88 -5.51 6.69
N ASP A 69 1.37 -6.74 6.69
CA ASP A 69 2.17 -7.97 6.58
C ASP A 69 2.96 -8.00 5.27
N ARG A 70 2.33 -7.60 4.15
CA ARG A 70 3.02 -7.54 2.85
C ARG A 70 4.16 -6.55 2.83
N LEU A 71 4.01 -5.41 3.50
CA LEU A 71 5.10 -4.43 3.60
C LEU A 71 6.21 -4.91 4.54
N LYS A 72 5.86 -5.52 5.68
CA LYS A 72 6.83 -6.14 6.60
C LYS A 72 7.68 -7.18 5.88
N ASP A 73 7.05 -8.06 5.11
CA ASP A 73 7.74 -9.07 4.30
C ASP A 73 8.72 -8.42 3.33
N LEU A 74 8.26 -7.42 2.56
CA LEU A 74 9.08 -6.69 1.59
C LEU A 74 10.31 -6.08 2.26
N ILE A 75 10.12 -5.31 3.34
CA ILE A 75 11.20 -4.68 4.08
C ILE A 75 12.14 -5.75 4.66
N GLY A 76 11.60 -6.82 5.22
CA GLY A 76 12.35 -7.95 5.77
C GLY A 76 13.25 -8.63 4.74
N TYR A 77 12.75 -8.87 3.52
CA TYR A 77 13.54 -9.43 2.43
C TYR A 77 14.70 -8.50 2.05
N PHE A 78 14.44 -7.21 1.86
CA PHE A 78 15.50 -6.25 1.54
C PHE A 78 16.56 -6.17 2.66
N GLN A 79 16.14 -6.14 3.93
CA GLN A 79 17.07 -6.13 5.06
C GLN A 79 17.93 -7.41 5.11
N ALA A 80 17.33 -8.57 4.88
CA ALA A 80 18.04 -9.85 4.84
C ALA A 80 19.10 -9.85 3.72
N TYR A 81 18.73 -9.45 2.50
CA TYR A 81 19.66 -9.44 1.37
C TYR A 81 20.73 -8.35 1.47
N VAL A 82 20.41 -7.17 2.00
CA VAL A 82 21.41 -6.13 2.31
C VAL A 82 22.49 -6.70 3.24
N LYS A 83 22.10 -7.48 4.25
CA LYS A 83 23.04 -8.15 5.16
C LYS A 83 23.83 -9.27 4.47
N ILE A 84 23.17 -10.15 3.71
CA ILE A 84 23.81 -11.28 3.01
C ILE A 84 24.90 -10.79 2.05
N TYR A 85 24.64 -9.71 1.30
CA TYR A 85 25.58 -9.17 0.33
C TYR A 85 26.53 -8.12 0.91
N GLY A 86 26.43 -7.80 2.21
CA GLY A 86 27.25 -6.77 2.84
C GLY A 86 27.07 -5.37 2.23
N TYR A 87 25.89 -5.06 1.70
CA TYR A 87 25.60 -3.77 1.10
C TYR A 87 25.56 -2.69 2.20
N LYS A 88 26.27 -1.57 1.99
CA LYS A 88 26.40 -0.51 3.01
C LYS A 88 25.24 0.48 3.03
N GLY A 89 24.42 0.51 1.98
CA GLY A 89 23.27 1.40 1.89
C GLY A 89 22.08 0.90 2.70
N LYS A 90 21.10 1.79 2.90
CA LYS A 90 19.83 1.48 3.56
C LYS A 90 18.71 1.38 2.54
N PHE A 91 17.77 0.48 2.79
CA PHE A 91 16.54 0.37 2.01
C PHE A 91 15.42 1.18 2.67
N PHE A 92 14.70 1.96 1.86
CA PHE A 92 13.50 2.68 2.26
C PHE A 92 12.43 2.44 1.22
N TYR A 93 11.26 1.96 1.66
CA TYR A 93 10.13 1.79 0.77
C TYR A 93 9.37 3.13 0.64
N HIS A 94 9.03 3.49 -0.60
CA HIS A 94 8.17 4.62 -0.92
C HIS A 94 6.94 4.10 -1.66
N TYR A 95 5.75 4.29 -1.09
CA TYR A 95 4.51 3.86 -1.69
C TYR A 95 4.03 4.89 -2.73
N PRO A 96 3.84 4.48 -4.00
CA PRO A 96 3.35 5.36 -5.04
C PRO A 96 1.85 5.61 -4.90
N MET A 97 1.46 6.83 -4.52
CA MET A 97 0.06 7.16 -4.26
C MET A 97 -0.84 7.00 -5.49
N LYS A 98 -0.27 7.11 -6.71
CA LYS A 98 -0.99 6.87 -7.98
C LYS A 98 -1.67 5.50 -8.06
N VAL A 99 -1.20 4.51 -7.30
CA VAL A 99 -1.76 3.15 -7.31
C VAL A 99 -3.12 3.12 -6.58
N ASN A 100 -3.20 3.74 -5.41
CA ASN A 100 -4.42 3.85 -4.63
C ASN A 100 -4.25 4.91 -3.53
N GLN A 101 -5.05 5.97 -3.58
CA GLN A 101 -5.00 7.11 -2.67
C GLN A 101 -5.93 6.97 -1.44
N ASN A 102 -6.63 5.85 -1.28
CA ASN A 102 -7.56 5.66 -0.16
C ASN A 102 -6.82 5.53 1.17
N LYS A 103 -7.34 6.18 2.22
CA LYS A 103 -6.73 6.17 3.56
C LYS A 103 -6.59 4.76 4.13
N GLU A 104 -7.50 3.85 3.80
CA GLU A 104 -7.49 2.45 4.24
C GLU A 104 -6.28 1.67 3.70
N PHE A 105 -5.61 2.18 2.66
CA PHE A 105 -4.36 1.63 2.12
C PHE A 105 -3.14 2.41 2.59
N ILE A 106 -3.25 3.74 2.67
CA ILE A 106 -2.12 4.60 3.04
C ILE A 106 -1.74 4.45 4.52
N LEU A 107 -2.73 4.49 5.42
CA LEU A 107 -2.46 4.49 6.86
C LEU A 107 -1.74 3.22 7.35
N PRO A 108 -2.15 2.01 6.92
CA PRO A 108 -1.45 0.79 7.31
C PRO A 108 0.00 0.78 6.80
N LEU A 109 0.24 1.22 5.55
CA LEU A 109 1.60 1.32 5.00
C LEU A 109 2.47 2.30 5.80
N LEU A 110 1.93 3.49 6.11
CA LEU A 110 2.65 4.48 6.93
C LEU A 110 2.96 3.95 8.33
N SER A 111 2.05 3.19 8.94
CA SER A 111 2.24 2.61 10.27
C SER A 111 3.41 1.62 10.31
N GLU A 112 3.68 0.96 9.19
CA GLU A 112 4.78 0.00 9.01
C GLU A 112 6.06 0.62 8.43
N GLY A 113 6.13 1.96 8.39
CA GLY A 113 7.33 2.69 8.03
C GLY A 113 7.51 2.94 6.53
N ALA A 114 6.45 2.80 5.73
CA ALA A 114 6.47 3.32 4.36
C ALA A 114 6.66 4.83 4.35
N ASN A 115 7.39 5.30 3.35
CA ASN A 115 7.36 6.69 2.91
C ASN A 115 6.36 6.82 1.75
N LEU A 116 6.13 8.04 1.29
CA LEU A 116 5.20 8.29 0.19
C LEU A 116 5.94 8.78 -1.05
N GLU A 117 5.38 8.45 -2.21
CA GLU A 117 5.69 9.06 -3.49
C GLU A 117 4.40 9.62 -4.07
N VAL A 118 4.45 10.88 -4.48
CA VAL A 118 3.35 11.63 -5.09
C VAL A 118 3.78 12.14 -6.45
N THR A 119 2.84 12.18 -7.37
CA THR A 119 3.07 12.51 -8.79
C THR A 119 2.33 13.76 -9.25
N SER A 120 1.59 14.40 -8.34
CA SER A 120 0.81 15.60 -8.64
C SER A 120 0.55 16.46 -7.40
N SER A 121 0.17 17.72 -7.62
CA SER A 121 -0.28 18.63 -6.56
C SER A 121 -1.49 18.10 -5.79
N ASN A 122 -2.41 17.41 -6.46
CA ASN A 122 -3.60 16.81 -5.84
C ASN A 122 -3.20 15.71 -4.84
N GLU A 123 -2.27 14.84 -5.21
CA GLU A 123 -1.76 13.80 -4.31
C GLU A 123 -1.01 14.39 -3.12
N LEU A 124 -0.15 15.40 -3.37
CA LEU A 124 0.55 16.09 -2.29
C LEU A 124 -0.43 16.83 -1.35
N TRP A 125 -1.55 17.33 -1.87
CA TRP A 125 -2.60 17.94 -1.06
C TRP A 125 -3.31 16.92 -0.17
N LEU A 126 -3.54 15.69 -0.65
CA LEU A 126 -4.03 14.61 0.19
C LEU A 126 -3.05 14.28 1.31
N VAL A 127 -1.74 14.21 1.00
CA VAL A 127 -0.70 14.02 2.00
C VAL A 127 -0.72 15.13 3.05
N LYS A 128 -0.86 16.40 2.64
CA LYS A 128 -1.03 17.53 3.55
C LYS A 128 -2.22 17.32 4.49
N LYS A 129 -3.38 16.91 3.97
CA LYS A 129 -4.59 16.69 4.78
C LYS A 129 -4.46 15.54 5.75
N LEU A 130 -3.84 14.44 5.33
CA LEU A 130 -3.52 13.34 6.23
C LEU A 130 -2.57 13.82 7.34
N TRP A 131 -1.52 14.56 6.97
CA TRP A 131 -0.51 15.04 7.91
C TRP A 131 -1.02 16.07 8.92
N GLU A 132 -1.92 16.96 8.50
CA GLU A 132 -2.57 17.93 9.40
C GLU A 132 -3.64 17.28 10.29
N GLY A 133 -4.29 16.20 9.83
CA GLY A 133 -5.44 15.58 10.49
C GLY A 133 -5.11 14.47 11.50
N GLU A 134 -3.91 13.89 11.46
CA GLU A 134 -3.55 12.71 12.25
C GLU A 134 -2.24 12.86 13.03
N LYS A 135 -2.09 12.10 14.13
CA LYS A 135 -0.86 12.05 14.96
C LYS A 135 0.13 10.97 14.49
N PHE A 136 0.35 10.81 13.19
CA PHE A 136 1.40 9.90 12.72
C PHE A 136 2.78 10.58 12.72
N ASN A 137 3.82 9.76 12.65
CA ASN A 137 5.21 10.18 12.80
C ASN A 137 5.57 11.29 11.79
N SER A 138 5.94 12.48 12.30
CA SER A 138 6.36 13.63 11.48
C SER A 138 7.61 13.38 10.63
N LYS A 139 8.25 12.21 10.77
CA LYS A 139 9.46 11.82 10.05
C LYS A 139 9.21 11.13 8.70
N ILE A 140 7.95 11.02 8.25
CA ILE A 140 7.68 10.46 6.91
C ILE A 140 8.39 11.28 5.84
N ARG A 141 9.00 10.60 4.87
CA ARG A 141 9.57 11.23 3.68
C ARG A 141 8.57 11.19 2.54
N VAL A 142 8.49 12.26 1.77
CA VAL A 142 7.62 12.36 0.60
C VAL A 142 8.48 12.69 -0.61
N PHE A 143 8.45 11.83 -1.62
CA PHE A 143 9.03 12.10 -2.92
C PHE A 143 8.01 12.73 -3.83
N CYS A 144 8.38 13.84 -4.47
CA CYS A 144 7.52 14.56 -5.40
C CYS A 144 8.05 14.38 -6.83
N ASN A 145 7.51 13.37 -7.51
CA ASN A 145 7.68 13.11 -8.94
C ASN A 145 6.58 13.82 -9.75
N GLY A 146 6.64 13.63 -11.08
CA GLY A 146 5.73 14.17 -12.06
C GLY A 146 6.05 15.62 -12.43
N PRO A 147 5.32 16.16 -13.43
CA PRO A 147 5.51 17.53 -13.88
C PRO A 147 5.11 18.52 -12.79
N LYS A 148 6.07 19.33 -12.35
CA LYS A 148 5.86 20.28 -11.25
C LYS A 148 5.34 21.61 -11.78
N THR A 149 4.01 21.72 -11.80
CA THR A 149 3.34 23.01 -12.01
C THR A 149 3.67 23.99 -10.89
N ASP A 150 3.42 25.28 -11.12
CA ASP A 150 3.69 26.30 -10.11
C ASP A 150 2.98 26.03 -8.78
N GLN A 151 1.72 25.58 -8.85
CA GLN A 151 0.92 25.21 -7.68
C GLN A 151 1.52 24.02 -6.91
N TYR A 152 2.14 23.08 -7.63
CA TYR A 152 2.78 21.93 -7.01
C TYR A 152 4.05 22.37 -6.27
N LEU A 153 4.87 23.22 -6.89
CA LEU A 153 6.08 23.78 -6.28
C LEU A 153 5.75 24.66 -5.06
N ASP A 154 4.72 25.49 -5.15
CA ASP A 154 4.23 26.29 -4.01
C ASP A 154 3.87 25.39 -2.81
N LEU A 155 3.19 24.28 -3.08
CA LEU A 155 2.78 23.34 -2.04
C LEU A 155 3.97 22.58 -1.45
N ILE A 156 4.96 22.22 -2.27
CA ILE A 156 6.23 21.62 -1.85
C ILE A 156 6.97 22.58 -0.90
N GLU A 157 7.09 23.86 -1.26
CA GLU A 157 7.74 24.89 -0.45
C GLU A 157 6.98 25.14 0.86
N GLU A 158 5.64 25.20 0.83
CA GLU A 158 4.79 25.39 2.00
C GLU A 158 5.03 24.26 3.03
N LEU A 159 4.89 23.01 2.59
CA LEU A 159 5.02 21.84 3.45
C LEU A 159 6.45 21.67 3.96
N ARG A 160 7.44 21.99 3.14
CA ARG A 160 8.84 22.02 3.57
C ARG A 160 9.06 23.04 4.68
N THR A 161 8.50 24.24 4.54
CA THR A 161 8.59 25.32 5.55
C THR A 161 7.92 24.91 6.86
N LYS A 162 6.85 24.09 6.79
CA LYS A 162 6.20 23.48 7.96
C LYS A 162 7.00 22.33 8.60
N GLY A 163 8.15 21.95 8.03
CA GLY A 163 9.05 20.94 8.58
C GLY A 163 8.84 19.53 8.03
N MET A 164 8.02 19.35 7.00
CA MET A 164 7.86 18.04 6.36
C MET A 164 9.11 17.66 5.57
N ASN A 165 9.46 16.37 5.59
CA ASN A 165 10.60 15.86 4.83
C ASN A 165 10.17 15.58 3.37
N ILE A 166 10.20 16.61 2.55
CA ILE A 166 9.85 16.54 1.13
C ILE A 166 11.12 16.59 0.29
N VAL A 167 11.16 15.76 -0.75
CA VAL A 167 12.24 15.74 -1.74
C VAL A 167 11.59 15.82 -3.13
N PRO A 168 11.63 16.99 -3.79
CA PRO A 168 11.26 17.07 -5.20
C PRO A 168 12.29 16.32 -6.05
N ILE A 169 11.81 15.55 -7.02
CA ILE A 169 12.64 14.84 -8.00
C ILE A 169 12.58 15.63 -9.30
N MET A 170 13.71 16.19 -9.73
CA MET A 170 13.77 16.99 -10.96
C MET A 170 13.52 16.11 -12.19
N GLU A 171 12.53 16.45 -13.02
CA GLU A 171 12.18 15.69 -14.23
C GLU A 171 12.35 16.51 -15.52
N GLU A 172 12.07 17.82 -15.45
CA GLU A 172 12.08 18.72 -16.60
C GLU A 172 13.03 19.92 -16.39
N GLN A 173 13.56 20.47 -17.48
CA GLN A 173 14.57 21.53 -17.44
C GLN A 173 13.98 22.85 -16.93
N GLU A 174 12.70 23.08 -17.21
CA GLU A 174 11.90 24.22 -16.75
C GLU A 174 11.81 24.28 -15.22
N GLU A 175 11.94 23.14 -14.53
CA GLU A 175 11.88 23.05 -13.07
C GLU A 175 13.17 23.57 -12.41
N ILE A 176 14.29 23.61 -13.14
CA ILE A 176 15.63 23.89 -12.59
C ILE A 176 15.67 25.24 -11.88
N GLU A 177 15.20 26.32 -12.51
CA GLU A 177 15.32 27.66 -11.93
C GLU A 177 14.64 27.78 -10.57
N ARG A 178 13.51 27.07 -10.43
CA ARG A 178 12.68 27.12 -9.23
C ARG A 178 13.21 26.15 -8.17
N LEU A 179 13.59 24.94 -8.56
CA LEU A 179 14.22 23.96 -7.66
C LEU A 179 15.61 24.40 -7.19
N PHE A 180 16.35 25.20 -7.96
CA PHE A 180 17.65 25.73 -7.52
C PHE A 180 17.55 26.63 -6.28
N LYS A 181 16.39 27.27 -6.07
CA LYS A 181 16.11 28.09 -4.88
C LYS A 181 15.60 27.26 -3.70
N TYR A 182 15.26 25.99 -3.91
CA TYR A 182 14.71 25.10 -2.89
C TYR A 182 15.77 24.77 -1.84
N LYS A 183 15.40 24.94 -0.56
CA LYS A 183 16.29 24.67 0.58
C LYS A 183 15.97 23.30 1.20
N GLY A 184 16.46 22.25 0.56
CA GLY A 184 16.31 20.88 1.02
C GLY A 184 17.00 19.88 0.11
N ASP A 185 16.77 18.60 0.38
CA ASP A 185 17.25 17.54 -0.50
C ASP A 185 16.45 17.61 -1.81
N ILE A 186 17.14 17.53 -2.93
CA ILE A 186 16.57 17.47 -4.28
C ILE A 186 17.06 16.18 -4.91
N GLY A 187 16.14 15.40 -5.50
CA GLY A 187 16.50 14.28 -6.35
C GLY A 187 16.84 14.77 -7.75
N VAL A 188 17.91 14.23 -8.33
CA VAL A 188 18.36 14.47 -9.70
C VAL A 188 18.29 13.16 -10.48
#